data_AF-A0A3A8AV09-F1
#
_entry.id   AF-A0A3A8AV09-F1
#
_cell.length_a   1.000
_cell.length_b   1.000
_cell.length_c   1.000
_cell.angle_alpha   90.00
_cell.angle_beta   90.00
_cell.angle_gamma   90.00
#
_symmetry.space_group_name_H-M   'P 1'
#
loop_
_entity.id
_entity.type
_entity.pdbx_description
1 polymer ?
#
loop_
_entity_poly.entity_id
_entity_poly.type
_entity_poly.pdbx_seq_one_letter_code
_entity_poly.pdbx_strand_id
1 'polypeptide(L)'
;MSEFTLTKTRLFEGVWEGMLTHEGEGNAQPKIEVTHLNERVKGVEVIENADAAHWVVRVPIPAEMIADGVQTFLIRDAQADTVLGNFALMSGEALAYDIRAEVTLLREELDMLKRAFRRHCLETM
;
A
#
# COMPACT_ATOMS: atom_id res chain seq x y z
N MET A 1 -1.42 8.75 15.51
CA MET A 1 -1.34 9.17 14.09
C MET A 1 0.12 9.48 13.82
N SER A 2 0.66 9.05 12.67
CA SER A 2 2.03 9.38 12.29
C SER A 2 2.10 10.84 11.84
N GLU A 3 3.18 11.55 12.21
CA GLU A 3 3.50 12.91 11.73
C GLU A 3 4.31 12.87 10.42
N PHE A 4 4.46 11.70 9.82
CA PHE A 4 5.15 11.52 8.55
C PHE A 4 4.19 11.36 7.37
N THR A 5 4.47 12.10 6.31
CA THR A 5 3.82 11.98 5.01
C THR A 5 4.76 11.26 4.04
N LEU A 6 4.28 10.14 3.45
CA LEU A 6 5.03 9.35 2.48
C LEU A 6 4.56 9.66 1.05
N THR A 7 5.48 10.13 0.21
CA THR A 7 5.23 10.40 -1.21
C THR A 7 6.08 9.48 -2.07
N LYS A 8 5.46 8.69 -2.96
CA LYS A 8 6.19 7.87 -3.92
C LYS A 8 7.00 8.75 -4.87
N THR A 9 8.26 8.38 -5.13
CA THR A 9 9.09 9.03 -6.15
C THR A 9 9.20 8.17 -7.41
N ARG A 10 9.64 6.91 -7.29
CA ARG A 10 9.77 5.99 -8.43
C ARG A 10 9.84 4.52 -8.01
N LEU A 11 9.83 3.64 -9.00
CA LEU A 11 10.20 2.23 -8.88
C LEU A 11 11.19 1.96 -10.03
N PHE A 12 12.43 1.61 -9.72
CA PHE A 12 13.48 1.41 -10.72
C PHE A 12 14.44 0.30 -10.26
N GLU A 13 14.85 -0.58 -11.18
CA GLU A 13 15.76 -1.71 -10.90
C GLU A 13 15.35 -2.56 -9.68
N GLY A 14 14.04 -2.81 -9.53
CA GLY A 14 13.51 -3.60 -8.41
C GLY A 14 13.54 -2.88 -7.06
N VAL A 15 13.84 -1.59 -7.02
CA VAL A 15 13.82 -0.77 -5.79
C VAL A 15 12.71 0.27 -5.89
N TRP A 16 11.75 0.17 -4.99
CA TRP A 16 10.75 1.22 -4.78
C TRP A 16 11.36 2.34 -3.96
N GLU A 17 11.14 3.58 -4.37
CA GLU A 17 11.63 4.77 -3.68
C GLU A 17 10.48 5.72 -3.34
N GLY A 18 10.57 6.30 -2.16
CA GLY A 18 9.65 7.31 -1.66
C GLY A 18 10.37 8.35 -0.81
N MET A 19 9.78 9.53 -0.75
CA MET A 19 10.19 10.62 0.12
C MET A 19 9.29 10.66 1.34
N LEU A 20 9.89 10.73 2.52
CA LEU A 20 9.19 10.91 3.78
C LEU A 20 9.45 12.32 4.29
N THR A 21 8.40 13.08 4.55
CA THR A 21 8.48 14.42 5.15
C THR A 21 7.82 14.39 6.52
N HIS A 22 8.44 15.06 7.50
CA HIS A 22 7.89 15.20 8.84
C HIS A 22 7.12 16.52 8.94
N GLU A 23 5.89 16.48 9.43
CA GLU A 23 5.02 17.66 9.59
C GLU A 23 4.96 18.18 11.04
N GLY A 24 5.62 17.49 11.99
CA GLY A 24 5.63 17.84 13.41
C GLY A 24 6.84 18.65 13.89
N GLU A 25 6.83 19.04 15.17
CA GLU A 25 7.95 19.73 15.82
C GLU A 25 9.07 18.76 16.22
N GLY A 26 10.30 19.03 15.77
CA GLY A 26 11.49 18.25 16.10
C GLY A 26 12.05 17.43 14.93
N ASN A 27 13.20 16.80 15.15
CA ASN A 27 13.80 15.86 14.20
C ASN A 27 13.65 14.43 14.76
N ALA A 28 12.57 13.76 14.39
CA ALA A 28 12.34 12.37 14.77
C ALA A 28 12.88 11.45 13.66
N GLN A 29 13.74 10.50 14.01
CA GLN A 29 14.19 9.48 13.05
C GLN A 29 13.04 8.49 12.79
N PRO A 30 12.51 8.39 11.56
CA PRO A 30 11.40 7.51 11.23
C PRO A 30 11.84 6.04 11.30
N LYS A 31 11.01 5.18 11.89
CA LYS A 31 11.21 3.74 11.91
C LYS A 31 10.27 3.06 10.92
N ILE A 32 10.70 2.94 9.67
CA ILE A 32 9.88 2.37 8.61
C ILE A 32 9.98 0.84 8.60
N GLU A 33 8.82 0.20 8.54
CA GLU A 33 8.69 -1.23 8.27
C GLU A 33 7.83 -1.44 7.02
N VAL A 34 8.23 -2.42 6.20
CA VAL A 34 7.49 -2.83 5.01
C VAL A 34 7.14 -4.29 5.10
N THR A 35 5.88 -4.61 4.79
CA THR A 35 5.40 -6.00 4.75
C THR A 35 4.71 -6.34 3.44
N HIS A 36 4.84 -7.59 3.02
CA HIS A 36 4.12 -8.21 1.92
C HIS A 36 3.47 -9.49 2.46
N LEU A 37 2.14 -9.62 2.36
CA LEU A 37 1.38 -10.73 2.96
C LEU A 37 1.72 -10.98 4.45
N ASN A 38 1.92 -9.91 5.21
CA ASN A 38 2.37 -9.90 6.61
C ASN A 38 3.80 -10.43 6.86
N GLU A 39 4.54 -10.78 5.81
CA GLU A 39 5.96 -11.07 5.91
C GLU A 39 6.78 -9.79 5.74
N ARG A 40 7.82 -9.65 6.57
CA ARG A 40 8.68 -8.45 6.55
C ARG A 40 9.61 -8.45 5.35
N VAL A 41 9.61 -7.35 4.61
CA VAL A 41 10.58 -7.09 3.55
C VAL A 41 11.92 -6.71 4.19
N LYS A 42 12.98 -7.40 3.76
CA LYS A 42 14.35 -7.14 4.24
C LYS A 42 15.01 -6.05 3.40
N GLY A 43 16.04 -5.40 3.95
CA GLY A 43 16.83 -4.40 3.22
C GLY A 43 16.15 -3.06 3.00
N VAL A 44 15.08 -2.76 3.73
CA VAL A 44 14.48 -1.42 3.73
C VAL A 44 15.47 -0.41 4.31
N GLU A 45 15.77 0.62 3.54
CA GLU A 45 16.68 1.71 3.93
C GLU A 45 15.90 3.00 4.11
N VAL A 46 16.31 3.78 5.11
CA VAL A 46 15.76 5.10 5.42
C VAL A 46 16.95 6.03 5.57
N ILE A 47 17.16 6.88 4.56
CA ILE A 47 18.35 7.72 4.44
C ILE A 47 17.92 9.17 4.67
N GLU A 48 18.45 9.81 5.70
CA GLU A 48 18.19 11.22 5.97
C GLU A 48 18.90 12.10 4.91
N ASN A 49 18.15 13.05 4.35
CA ASN A 49 18.68 14.12 3.54
C ASN A 49 18.71 15.40 4.38
N ALA A 50 19.83 15.61 5.08
CA ALA A 50 20.01 16.70 6.02
C ALA A 50 19.84 18.10 5.38
N ASP A 51 20.13 18.23 4.09
CA ASP A 51 20.05 19.50 3.37
C ASP A 51 18.61 19.89 2.98
N ALA A 52 17.70 18.91 2.93
CA ALA A 52 16.36 19.09 2.39
C ALA A 52 15.24 18.60 3.32
N ALA A 53 15.55 18.41 4.61
CA ALA A 53 14.63 18.10 5.70
C ALA A 53 13.64 16.96 5.38
N HIS A 54 14.12 15.92 4.70
CA HIS A 54 13.33 14.74 4.37
C HIS A 54 14.17 13.47 4.44
N TRP A 55 13.50 12.33 4.43
CA TRP A 55 14.15 11.02 4.31
C TRP A 55 13.81 10.39 2.97
N VAL A 56 14.78 9.70 2.40
CA VAL A 56 14.57 8.81 1.25
C VAL A 56 14.36 7.40 1.80
N VAL A 57 13.20 6.84 1.51
CA VAL A 57 12.86 5.44 1.82
C VAL A 57 13.12 4.61 0.57
N ARG A 58 13.94 3.58 0.70
CA ARG A 58 14.23 2.62 -0.37
C ARG A 58 13.79 1.24 0.08
N VAL A 59 12.98 0.60 -0.75
CA VAL A 59 12.40 -0.71 -0.49
C VAL A 59 12.81 -1.63 -1.63
N PRO A 60 13.82 -2.50 -1.46
CA PRO A 60 14.14 -3.51 -2.45
C PRO A 60 13.00 -4.53 -2.50
N ILE A 61 12.57 -4.90 -3.71
CA ILE A 61 11.57 -5.93 -3.93
C ILE A 61 12.31 -7.27 -4.05
N PRO A 62 12.18 -8.19 -3.07
CA PRO A 62 12.82 -9.49 -3.16
C PRO A 62 12.22 -10.30 -4.30
N ALA A 63 13.05 -11.04 -5.03
CA ALA A 63 12.60 -11.81 -6.18
C ALA A 63 11.58 -12.89 -5.78
N GLU A 64 11.71 -13.45 -4.58
CA GLU A 64 10.80 -14.42 -3.99
C GLU A 64 9.39 -13.85 -3.70
N MET A 65 9.24 -12.52 -3.64
CA MET A 65 7.96 -11.84 -3.44
C MET A 65 7.31 -11.39 -4.77
N ILE A 66 7.95 -11.71 -5.91
CA ILE A 66 7.42 -11.43 -7.25
C ILE A 66 6.61 -12.66 -7.70
N ALA A 67 5.33 -12.45 -7.97
CA ALA A 67 4.42 -13.48 -8.44
C ALA A 67 3.37 -12.87 -9.37
N ASP A 68 2.72 -13.72 -10.16
CA ASP A 68 1.58 -13.33 -11.00
C ASP A 68 0.47 -12.68 -10.15
N GLY A 69 -0.25 -11.74 -10.75
CA GLY A 69 -1.30 -10.99 -10.09
C GLY A 69 -0.83 -9.65 -9.53
N VAL A 70 -1.49 -9.22 -8.45
CA VAL A 70 -1.20 -7.95 -7.75
C VAL A 70 -0.56 -8.27 -6.40
N GLN A 71 0.70 -7.86 -6.23
CA GLN A 71 1.45 -7.99 -4.98
C GLN A 71 1.49 -6.65 -4.26
N THR A 72 0.83 -6.55 -3.10
CA THR A 72 0.72 -5.29 -2.34
C THR A 72 1.71 -5.26 -1.18
N PHE A 73 2.50 -4.20 -1.13
CA PHE A 73 3.48 -3.91 -0.10
C PHE A 73 2.95 -2.78 0.78
N LEU A 74 2.85 -3.02 2.09
CA LEU A 74 2.38 -2.05 3.07
C LEU A 74 3.56 -1.38 3.74
N ILE A 75 3.60 -0.05 3.74
CA ILE A 75 4.65 0.76 4.37
C ILE A 75 4.06 1.39 5.62
N ARG A 76 4.69 1.14 6.77
CA ARG A 76 4.21 1.57 8.08
C ARG A 76 5.30 2.30 8.85
N ASP A 77 4.87 3.25 9.66
CA ASP A 77 5.66 3.72 10.79
C ASP A 77 5.49 2.73 11.94
N ALA A 78 6.58 2.03 12.28
CA ALA A 78 6.60 1.03 13.33
C ALA A 78 6.61 1.64 14.75
N GLN A 79 6.90 2.93 14.92
CA GLN A 79 6.77 3.59 16.21
C GLN A 79 5.31 3.95 16.51
N ALA A 80 4.62 4.54 15.53
CA ALA A 80 3.22 4.95 15.66
C ALA A 80 2.21 3.83 15.35
N ASP A 81 2.68 2.64 14.98
CA ASP A 81 1.89 1.51 14.46
C ASP A 81 0.84 1.96 13.42
N THR A 82 1.26 2.85 12.52
CA THR A 82 0.37 3.51 11.56
C THR A 82 0.81 3.22 10.13
N VAL A 83 -0.13 2.86 9.26
CA VAL A 83 0.13 2.70 7.83
C VAL A 83 0.32 4.08 7.20
N LEU A 84 1.47 4.29 6.56
CA LEU A 84 1.80 5.53 5.86
C LEU A 84 1.38 5.47 4.38
N GLY A 85 1.39 4.27 3.82
CA GLY A 85 1.05 4.05 2.43
C GLY A 85 1.24 2.61 2.00
N ASN A 86 1.05 2.38 0.71
CA ASN A 86 1.29 1.10 0.08
C ASN A 86 1.71 1.29 -1.37
N PHE A 87 2.31 0.26 -1.96
CA PHE A 87 2.47 0.16 -3.40
C PHE A 87 2.15 -1.25 -3.88
N ALA A 88 1.82 -1.37 -5.16
CA ALA A 88 1.54 -2.64 -5.80
C ALA A 88 2.57 -2.93 -6.90
N LEU A 89 3.02 -4.18 -6.96
CA LEU A 89 3.68 -4.76 -8.12
C LEU A 89 2.67 -5.62 -8.88
N MET A 90 2.52 -5.35 -10.16
CA MET A 90 1.57 -6.02 -11.05
C MET A 90 2.36 -6.83 -12.07
N SER A 91 2.14 -8.14 -12.15
CA SER A 91 2.90 -9.06 -13.01
C SER A 91 2.02 -10.18 -13.58
N GLY A 92 2.42 -10.78 -14.71
CA GLY A 92 1.67 -11.84 -15.41
C GLY A 92 0.92 -11.38 -16.66
N GLU A 93 0.33 -12.32 -17.39
CA GLU A 93 -0.46 -12.04 -18.60
C GLU A 93 -1.86 -11.49 -18.24
N ALA A 94 -2.19 -10.32 -18.81
CA ALA A 94 -3.52 -9.72 -18.87
C ALA A 94 -4.21 -9.31 -17.55
N LEU A 95 -3.53 -8.56 -16.66
CA LEU A 95 -4.18 -7.89 -15.51
C LEU A 95 -5.27 -6.85 -15.87
N ALA A 96 -5.38 -6.41 -17.13
CA ALA A 96 -6.21 -5.27 -17.49
C ALA A 96 -7.68 -5.62 -17.84
N TYR A 97 -7.95 -6.80 -18.40
CA TYR A 97 -9.27 -7.17 -18.89
C TYR A 97 -10.06 -8.04 -17.91
N ASP A 98 -9.44 -9.05 -17.30
CA ASP A 98 -10.16 -10.00 -16.42
C ASP A 98 -10.59 -9.37 -15.10
N ILE A 99 -9.74 -8.60 -14.42
CA ILE A 99 -10.11 -7.99 -13.12
C ILE A 99 -11.27 -7.01 -13.26
N ARG A 100 -11.40 -6.28 -14.38
CA ARG A 100 -12.54 -5.38 -14.60
C ARG A 100 -13.83 -6.14 -14.80
N ALA A 101 -13.79 -7.28 -15.49
CA ALA A 101 -14.94 -8.15 -15.65
C ALA A 101 -15.36 -8.75 -14.29
N GLU A 102 -14.41 -9.30 -13.53
CA GLU A 102 -14.67 -9.88 -12.20
C GLU A 102 -15.20 -8.83 -11.20
N VAL A 103 -14.64 -7.62 -11.15
CA VAL A 103 -15.14 -6.53 -10.31
C VAL A 103 -16.54 -6.07 -10.74
N THR A 104 -16.86 -6.15 -12.03
CA THR A 104 -18.21 -5.83 -12.53
C THR A 104 -19.21 -6.87 -12.08
N LEU A 105 -18.89 -8.17 -12.20
CA LEU A 105 -19.71 -9.27 -11.72
C LEU A 105 -19.93 -9.19 -10.20
N LEU A 106 -18.88 -8.93 -9.41
CA LEU A 106 -19.00 -8.75 -7.95
C LEU A 106 -19.92 -7.58 -7.56
N ARG A 107 -19.95 -6.50 -8.36
CA ARG A 107 -20.87 -5.38 -8.13
C ARG A 107 -22.32 -5.75 -8.45
N GLU A 108 -22.55 -6.53 -9.49
CA GLU A 108 -23.89 -7.01 -9.86
C GLU A 108 -24.46 -7.91 -8.76
N GLU A 109 -23.67 -8.84 -8.24
CA GLU A 109 -24.05 -9.71 -7.11
C GLU A 109 -24.34 -8.89 -5.83
N LEU A 110 -23.50 -7.90 -5.52
CA LEU A 110 -23.73 -6.99 -4.39
C LEU A 110 -25.00 -6.15 -4.54
N ASP A 111 -25.33 -5.71 -5.76
CA ASP A 111 -26.55 -4.95 -6.00
C ASP A 111 -27.80 -5.83 -5.92
N MET A 112 -27.71 -7.09 -6.32
CA MET A 112 -28.78 -8.07 -6.07
C MET A 112 -29.00 -8.25 -4.56
N LEU A 113 -27.92 -8.40 -3.79
CA LEU A 113 -27.99 -8.51 -2.32
C LEU A 113 -28.59 -7.25 -1.68
N LYS A 114 -28.17 -6.05 -2.10
CA LYS A 114 -28.75 -4.79 -1.62
C LYS A 114 -30.24 -4.69 -1.92
N ARG A 115 -30.70 -5.12 -3.09
CA ARG A 115 -32.12 -5.10 -3.46
C ARG A 115 -32.93 -6.07 -2.59
N ALA A 116 -32.42 -7.27 -2.36
CA ALA A 116 -33.06 -8.24 -1.47
C ALA A 116 -33.12 -7.70 -0.03
N PHE A 117 -32.03 -7.12 0.46
CA PHE A 117 -31.96 -6.54 1.80
C PHE A 117 -32.92 -5.36 1.97
N ARG A 118 -32.95 -4.41 1.02
CA ARG A 118 -33.91 -3.29 1.04
C ARG A 118 -35.36 -3.75 1.06
N ARG A 119 -35.67 -4.79 0.28
CA ARG A 119 -37.01 -5.39 0.26
C ARG A 119 -37.35 -6.00 1.61
N HIS A 120 -36.44 -6.78 2.19
CA HIS A 120 -36.62 -7.38 3.50
C HIS A 120 -36.85 -6.33 4.60
N CYS A 121 -36.10 -5.23 4.59
CA CYS A 121 -36.30 -4.12 5.53
C CYS A 121 -37.67 -3.43 5.38
N LEU A 122 -38.25 -3.40 4.18
CA LEU A 122 -39.57 -2.82 3.93
C LEU A 122 -40.71 -3.81 4.27
N GLU A 123 -40.47 -5.11 4.13
CA GLU A 123 -41.44 -6.17 4.46
C GLU A 123 -41.50 -6.48 5.96
N THR A 124 -40.48 -6.06 6.73
CA THR A 124 -40.34 -6.34 8.17
C THR A 124 -40.66 -5.10 9.05
N MET A 125 -41.16 -4.01 8.47
CA MET A 125 -41.79 -2.88 9.18
C MET A 125 -43.31 -2.99 9.11
#